data_AF-A0A2G2VYC3-F1
#
_entry.id   AF-A0A2G2VYC3-F1
#
_cell.length_a   1.000
_cell.length_b   1.000
_cell.length_c   1.000
_cell.angle_alpha   90.00
_cell.angle_beta   90.00
_cell.angle_gamma   90.00
#
_symmetry.space_group_name_H-M   'P 1'
#
loop_
_entity.id
_entity.type
_entity.pdbx_description
1 polymer ?
#
loop_
_entity_poly.entity_id
_entity_poly.type
_entity_poly.pdbx_seq_one_letter_code
_entity_poly.pdbx_strand_id
1 'polypeptide(L)'
;MKIKNGPTFGYVLMRDFLSALAKILMHNPTSYENYHRIYVPDGYPLKCEPKEALRVNVVFQHIQNIFSDDSTAITEIGDSWYKFQIQCRFIGWSVGATLGYTQSAL
;
A
#
# COMPACT_ATOMS: atom_id res chain seq x y z
N MET A 1 -6.37 0.60 -22.47
CA MET A 1 -6.67 1.91 -21.81
C MET A 1 -7.95 2.49 -22.42
N LYS A 2 -8.92 2.89 -21.59
CA LYS A 2 -10.19 3.48 -22.05
C LYS A 2 -10.26 4.95 -21.61
N ILE A 3 -10.35 5.86 -22.57
CA ILE A 3 -10.55 7.27 -22.30
C ILE A 3 -12.05 7.52 -22.18
N LYS A 4 -12.50 8.27 -21.16
CA LYS A 4 -13.92 8.63 -21.01
C LYS A 4 -14.39 9.36 -22.28
N ASN A 5 -15.40 8.82 -22.96
CA ASN A 5 -15.91 9.30 -24.25
C ASN A 5 -14.87 9.29 -25.41
N GLY A 6 -13.83 8.46 -25.32
CA GLY A 6 -12.78 8.37 -26.34
C GLY A 6 -12.52 6.94 -26.82
N PRO A 7 -11.57 6.76 -27.76
CA PRO A 7 -11.20 5.45 -28.28
C PRO A 7 -10.60 4.56 -27.18
N THR A 8 -10.74 3.25 -27.38
CA THR A 8 -10.10 2.24 -26.54
C THR A 8 -8.84 1.74 -27.23
N PHE A 9 -7.71 1.85 -26.54
CA PHE A 9 -6.43 1.34 -27.03
C PHE A 9 -6.14 -0.02 -26.40
N GLY A 10 -6.06 -1.05 -27.23
CA GLY A 10 -5.58 -2.40 -26.87
C GLY A 10 -4.08 -2.56 -27.16
N TYR A 11 -3.47 -3.63 -26.64
CA TYR A 11 -2.06 -3.99 -26.89
C TYR A 11 -1.04 -2.92 -26.46
N VAL A 12 -1.40 -2.03 -25.53
CA VAL A 12 -0.49 -1.05 -24.95
C VAL A 12 -0.08 -1.54 -23.56
N LEU A 13 1.21 -1.81 -23.37
CA LEU A 13 1.76 -2.15 -22.06
C LEU A 13 1.82 -0.90 -21.18
N MET A 14 1.33 -1.01 -19.95
CA MET A 14 1.28 0.13 -19.02
C MET A 14 2.68 0.74 -18.77
N ARG A 15 3.71 -0.09 -18.69
CA ARG A 15 5.09 0.36 -18.50
C ARG A 15 5.58 1.26 -19.64
N ASP A 16 5.26 0.89 -20.89
CA ASP A 16 5.71 1.62 -22.08
C ASP A 16 4.90 2.90 -22.23
N PHE A 17 3.59 2.82 -21.94
CA PHE A 17 2.70 3.97 -21.90
C PHE A 17 3.16 5.02 -20.89
N LEU A 18 3.40 4.64 -19.63
CA LEU A 18 3.84 5.56 -18.60
C LEU A 18 5.22 6.14 -18.92
N SER A 19 6.14 5.35 -19.47
CA SER A 19 7.47 5.82 -19.89
C SER A 19 7.41 6.84 -21.02
N ALA A 20 6.50 6.66 -21.99
CA ALA A 20 6.29 7.62 -23.06
C ALA A 20 5.57 8.88 -22.56
N LEU A 21 4.55 8.71 -21.71
CA LEU A 21 3.79 9.81 -21.12
C LEU A 21 4.68 10.74 -20.29
N ALA A 22 5.59 10.18 -19.48
CA ALA A 22 6.49 10.96 -18.64
C ALA A 22 7.38 11.94 -19.42
N LYS A 23 7.66 11.66 -20.71
CA LYS A 23 8.49 12.54 -21.56
C LYS A 23 7.75 13.77 -22.08
N ILE A 24 6.42 13.71 -22.15
CA ILE A 24 5.58 14.75 -22.76
C ILE A 24 4.70 15.47 -21.74
N LEU A 25 4.54 14.89 -20.54
CA LEU A 25 3.66 15.43 -19.51
C LEU A 25 4.23 16.73 -18.94
N MET A 26 3.45 17.80 -19.01
CA MET A 26 3.75 19.05 -18.33
C MET A 26 3.34 18.96 -16.86
N HIS A 27 4.16 19.55 -15.98
CA HIS A 27 3.86 19.59 -14.55
C HIS A 27 2.57 20.38 -14.28
N ASN A 28 1.63 19.78 -13.55
CA ASN A 28 0.41 20.41 -13.09
C ASN A 28 0.27 20.20 -11.56
N PRO A 29 0.56 21.22 -10.75
CA PRO A 29 0.56 21.09 -9.29
C PRO A 29 -0.83 21.18 -8.66
N THR A 30 -1.88 21.51 -9.41
CA THR A 30 -3.22 21.85 -8.87
C THR A 30 -3.75 20.79 -7.91
N SER A 31 -3.69 19.51 -8.30
CA SER A 31 -4.16 18.41 -7.45
C SER A 31 -3.28 18.21 -6.22
N TYR A 32 -1.96 18.43 -6.35
CA TYR A 32 -1.02 18.31 -5.25
C TYR A 32 -1.19 19.44 -4.22
N GLU A 33 -1.35 20.68 -4.68
CA GLU A 33 -1.64 21.83 -3.81
C GLU A 33 -2.97 21.65 -3.08
N ASN A 34 -4.00 21.18 -3.78
CA ASN A 34 -5.30 20.91 -3.17
C ASN A 34 -5.20 19.82 -2.10
N TYR A 35 -4.45 18.75 -2.36
CA TYR A 35 -4.16 17.72 -1.35
C TYR A 35 -3.44 18.33 -0.15
N HIS A 36 -2.39 19.11 -0.37
CA HIS A 36 -1.61 19.72 0.72
C HIS A 36 -2.45 20.67 1.59
N ARG A 37 -3.41 21.40 0.98
CA ARG A 37 -4.33 22.29 1.70
C ARG A 37 -5.31 21.56 2.62
N ILE A 38 -5.74 20.36 2.24
CA ILE A 38 -6.71 19.56 3.02
C ILE A 38 -6.04 18.41 3.78
N TYR A 39 -4.71 18.34 3.75
CA TYR A 39 -3.96 17.27 4.37
C TYR A 39 -4.19 17.26 5.88
N VAL A 40 -4.68 16.13 6.38
CA VAL A 40 -4.77 15.86 7.81
C VAL A 40 -3.57 14.97 8.15
N PRO A 41 -2.66 15.41 9.03
CA PRO A 41 -1.54 14.59 9.47
C PRO A 41 -2.01 13.26 10.06
N ASP A 42 -1.16 12.23 9.94
CA ASP A 42 -1.45 10.93 10.52
C ASP A 42 -1.71 11.03 12.03
N GLY A 43 -2.81 10.43 12.46
CA GLY A 43 -3.14 10.29 13.87
C GLY A 43 -2.36 9.14 14.49
N TYR A 44 -1.61 9.39 15.56
CA TYR A 44 -1.00 8.34 16.36
C TYR A 44 -1.96 7.87 17.46
N PRO A 45 -2.06 6.56 17.71
CA PRO A 45 -2.82 6.08 18.85
C PRO A 45 -2.16 6.56 20.14
N LEU A 46 -2.96 6.76 21.19
CA LEU A 46 -2.45 7.11 22.52
C LEU A 46 -1.50 6.02 23.02
N LYS A 47 -0.40 6.44 23.67
CA LYS A 47 0.56 5.53 24.27
C LYS A 47 -0.14 4.59 25.26
N CYS A 48 0.21 3.31 25.18
CA CYS A 48 -0.28 2.27 26.07
C CYS A 48 0.67 2.16 27.25
N GLU A 49 0.15 2.11 28.48
CA GLU A 49 0.99 1.91 29.67
C GLU A 49 1.38 0.43 29.83
N PRO A 50 2.54 0.12 30.45
CA PRO A 50 2.91 -1.25 30.75
C PRO A 50 1.83 -1.92 31.62
N LYS A 51 1.26 -3.04 31.14
CA LYS A 51 0.15 -3.83 31.73
C LYS A 51 -1.27 -3.37 31.42
N GLU A 52 -1.47 -2.33 30.61
CA GLU A 52 -2.78 -2.01 30.06
C GLU A 52 -3.23 -3.08 29.05
N ALA A 53 -4.54 -3.29 28.89
CA ALA A 53 -5.07 -4.18 27.86
C ALA A 53 -4.65 -3.71 26.46
N LEU A 54 -4.05 -4.62 25.70
CA LEU A 54 -3.50 -4.32 24.38
C LEU A 54 -4.62 -3.98 23.38
N ARG A 55 -4.52 -2.80 22.77
CA ARG A 55 -5.44 -2.33 21.73
C ARG A 55 -4.86 -2.59 20.34
N VAL A 56 -5.71 -3.00 19.40
CA VAL A 56 -5.31 -3.35 18.02
C VAL A 56 -4.59 -2.20 17.31
N ASN A 57 -5.02 -0.95 17.51
CA ASN A 57 -4.37 0.23 16.93
C ASN A 57 -2.93 0.43 17.45
N VAL A 58 -2.66 0.11 18.72
CA VAL A 58 -1.32 0.14 19.31
C VAL A 58 -0.45 -0.96 18.69
N VAL A 59 -0.98 -2.17 18.48
CA VAL A 59 -0.25 -3.25 17.79
C VAL A 59 0.17 -2.82 16.39
N PHE A 60 -0.74 -2.23 15.61
CA PHE A 60 -0.41 -1.73 14.28
C PHE A 60 0.65 -0.64 14.30
N GLN A 61 0.64 0.26 15.29
CA GLN A 61 1.70 1.27 15.43
C GLN A 61 3.07 0.63 15.68
N HIS A 62 3.14 -0.40 16.53
CA HIS A 62 4.40 -1.10 16.80
C HIS A 62 4.90 -1.83 15.55
N ILE A 63 4.01 -2.52 14.84
CA ILE A 63 4.34 -3.19 13.57
C ILE A 63 4.83 -2.16 12.53
N GLN A 64 4.15 -1.01 12.40
CA GLN A 64 4.57 0.08 11.51
C GLN A 64 6.00 0.57 11.82
N ASN A 65 6.35 0.68 13.10
CA ASN A 65 7.69 1.11 13.54
C ASN A 65 8.78 0.05 13.35
N ILE A 66 8.42 -1.22 13.11
CA ILE A 66 9.38 -2.31 12.83
C ILE A 66 9.78 -2.32 11.35
N PHE A 67 8.96 -1.77 10.45
CA PHE A 67 9.28 -1.74 9.02
C PHE A 67 10.51 -0.87 8.72
N SER A 68 11.38 -1.41 7.86
CA SER A 68 12.50 -0.73 7.20
C SER A 68 12.39 -0.95 5.69
N ASP A 69 13.23 -0.30 4.89
CA ASP A 69 13.17 -0.36 3.42
C ASP A 69 13.28 -1.79 2.86
N ASP A 70 13.95 -2.71 3.59
CA ASP A 70 14.11 -4.12 3.20
C ASP A 70 13.01 -5.05 3.76
N SER A 71 12.01 -4.50 4.44
CA SER A 71 10.96 -5.29 5.08
C SER A 71 9.79 -5.55 4.12
N THR A 72 9.39 -6.81 3.99
CA THR A 72 8.19 -7.19 3.22
C THR A 72 7.04 -7.57 4.14
N ALA A 73 5.89 -6.92 3.96
CA ALA A 73 4.66 -7.23 4.68
C ALA A 73 3.85 -8.32 3.96
N ILE A 74 3.54 -9.41 4.66
CA ILE A 74 2.58 -10.42 4.20
C ILE A 74 1.43 -10.44 5.20
N THR A 75 0.23 -10.15 4.72
CA THR A 75 -0.96 -9.99 5.58
C THR A 75 -2.00 -11.05 5.26
N GLU A 76 -2.51 -11.74 6.28
CA GLU A 76 -3.72 -12.55 6.16
C GLU A 76 -4.95 -11.71 5.79
N ILE A 77 -6.01 -12.40 5.38
CA ILE A 77 -7.32 -11.80 5.20
C ILE A 77 -8.00 -11.70 6.57
N GLY A 78 -8.48 -10.52 6.91
CA GLY A 78 -9.10 -10.22 8.20
C GLY A 78 -8.89 -8.75 8.54
N ASP A 79 -8.84 -8.40 9.82
CA ASP A 79 -8.60 -7.02 10.27
C ASP A 79 -7.22 -6.45 9.82
N SER A 80 -6.31 -7.31 9.38
CA SER A 80 -5.04 -6.98 8.71
C SER A 80 -5.22 -6.40 7.30
N TRP A 81 -6.34 -6.66 6.64
CA TRP A 81 -6.61 -6.26 5.24
C TRP A 81 -6.93 -4.77 5.08
N TYR A 82 -7.39 -4.08 6.15
CA TYR A 82 -7.83 -2.69 6.06
C TYR A 82 -6.69 -1.70 5.73
N LYS A 83 -5.42 -2.14 5.83
CA LYS A 83 -4.23 -1.29 5.59
C LYS A 83 -3.34 -1.73 4.42
N PHE A 84 -3.49 -2.93 3.89
CA PHE A 84 -2.58 -3.46 2.86
C PHE A 84 -3.34 -4.22 1.76
N GLN A 85 -3.15 -3.80 0.50
CA GLN A 85 -3.72 -4.50 -0.66
C GLN A 85 -2.76 -5.59 -1.12
N ILE A 86 -3.12 -6.86 -0.93
CA ILE A 86 -2.47 -7.99 -1.60
C ILE A 86 -3.51 -8.83 -2.34
N GLN A 87 -3.12 -9.32 -3.51
CA GLN A 87 -3.99 -9.89 -4.53
C GLN A 87 -4.07 -11.42 -4.42
N CYS A 88 -4.71 -11.95 -3.37
CA CYS A 88 -5.35 -13.27 -3.37
C CYS A 88 -6.25 -13.41 -2.14
N ARG A 89 -7.46 -13.96 -2.30
CA ARG A 89 -8.50 -14.01 -1.25
C ARG A 89 -8.77 -15.44 -0.74
N PHE A 90 -7.76 -16.11 -0.17
CA PHE A 90 -7.94 -17.37 0.58
C PHE A 90 -7.45 -17.23 2.03
N ILE A 91 -8.27 -17.60 3.03
CA ILE A 91 -7.84 -17.58 4.44
C ILE A 91 -6.75 -18.64 4.64
N GLY A 92 -5.65 -18.28 5.31
CA GLY A 92 -4.52 -19.18 5.54
C GLY A 92 -3.46 -19.16 4.44
N TRP A 93 -3.62 -18.31 3.42
CA TRP A 93 -2.66 -18.19 2.32
C TRP A 93 -1.31 -17.60 2.75
N SER A 94 -1.31 -16.74 3.78
CA SER A 94 -0.12 -15.98 4.17
C SER A 94 0.99 -16.87 4.69
N VAL A 95 0.65 -18.00 5.31
CA VAL A 95 1.63 -18.95 5.85
C VAL A 95 2.46 -19.54 4.71
N GLY A 96 1.79 -20.04 3.67
CA GLY A 96 2.46 -20.58 2.48
C GLY A 96 3.22 -19.51 1.70
N ALA A 97 2.65 -18.32 1.58
CA ALA A 97 3.31 -17.20 0.92
C ALA A 97 4.55 -16.71 1.67
N THR A 98 4.51 -16.68 3.01
CA THR A 98 5.66 -16.31 3.84
C THR A 98 6.79 -17.30 3.65
N LEU A 99 6.51 -18.61 3.70
CA LEU A 99 7.51 -19.64 3.47
C LEU A 99 8.13 -19.54 2.07
N GLY A 100 7.30 -19.35 1.04
CA GLY A 100 7.80 -19.21 -0.33
C GLY A 100 8.65 -17.94 -0.52
N TYR A 101 8.22 -16.82 0.05
CA TYR A 101 8.95 -15.56 -0.03
C TYR A 101 10.30 -15.65 0.68
N THR A 102 10.35 -16.15 1.92
CA THR A 102 11.60 -16.27 2.67
C THR A 102 12.59 -17.24 2.03
N GLN A 103 12.10 -18.33 1.43
CA GLN A 103 12.94 -19.25 0.67
C GLN A 103 13.55 -18.62 -0.59
N SER A 104 12.84 -17.69 -1.23
CA SER A 104 13.29 -16.98 -2.45
C SER A 104 14.16 -15.75 -2.18
N ALA A 105 14.18 -15.28 -0.93
CA ALA A 105 14.98 -14.15 -0.47
C ALA A 105 16.37 -14.56 0.06
N LEU A 106 16.67 -15.86 0.07
CA LEU A 106 18.01 -16.45 0.29
C LEU A 106 18.75 -16.59 -1.05
#